data_AF-A0A3D8RN69-F1
#
_entry.id   AF-A0A3D8RN69-F1
#
_cell.length_a   1.000
_cell.length_b   1.000
_cell.length_c   1.000
_cell.angle_alpha   90.00
_cell.angle_beta   90.00
_cell.angle_gamma   90.00
#
_symmetry.space_group_name_H-M   'P 1'
#
loop_
_entity.id
_entity.type
_entity.pdbx_description
1 polymer ?
#
loop_
_entity_poly.entity_id
_entity_poly.type
_entity_poly.pdbx_seq_one_letter_code
_entity_poly.pdbx_strand_id
1 'polypeptide(L)'
;MSSHPTTDNNNVEPRQFIVLDTPLLDAEAKRNVRQHVMRAHHRQRRRVDRANLRLPIQPKVRSLKAAHEAPETGNIDATHSLRTAVHPGLSGCNRSLKAGPETSAIDPFNSLPAPNNGSVQLLLHHYITAMKMHLGGLELLVKNRGGLEKLGWSGMAARLISWIDSSISIALDAPPVFDLIDYDLDDAEPPSLWSQYSLLALHYKDTLFDLTALREESDEMIYIYWGIKNLFELKQIVLAQRGRVEIVSYSAMLDRLQRGLVRLIQSKPLTPPFGNRDCSIFRLFGYAAIIHIYFFMRDFPRGIPFFHMLTSRVRQLLEISDVPKLQEHFPQMMLWIVMMGGLGGIRSPNSQWFATLVAGSCDELKLNGGNEVSSMLKDFLWSDLYRSPVTRGFWEEVATAQGRHGAYETIQLPDNVSMATFNIPT
;
A
#
# COMPACT_ATOMS: atom_id res chain seq x y z
N MET A 1 -62.58 -24.39 34.80
CA MET A 1 -62.73 -25.20 33.58
C MET A 1 -62.43 -24.32 32.39
N SER A 2 -61.21 -24.38 31.87
CA SER A 2 -60.86 -23.86 30.54
C SER A 2 -59.58 -24.56 30.11
N SER A 3 -59.67 -25.24 28.97
CA SER A 3 -58.70 -26.17 28.41
C SER A 3 -57.62 -25.45 27.61
N HIS A 4 -56.34 -25.72 27.93
CA HIS A 4 -55.20 -25.38 27.08
C HIS A 4 -54.88 -26.56 26.15
N PRO A 5 -54.63 -26.32 24.85
CA PRO A 5 -54.06 -27.32 23.96
C PRO A 5 -52.54 -27.25 23.97
N THR A 6 -51.92 -28.37 24.31
CA THR A 6 -50.51 -28.70 24.09
C THR A 6 -50.24 -28.87 22.60
N THR A 7 -49.22 -28.18 22.08
CA THR A 7 -48.69 -28.35 20.73
C THR A 7 -47.28 -28.91 20.77
N ASP A 8 -46.98 -29.60 19.68
CA ASP A 8 -46.10 -30.75 19.55
C ASP A 8 -44.60 -30.51 19.58
N ASN A 9 -43.98 -31.63 19.93
CA ASN A 9 -42.58 -31.99 19.96
C ASN A 9 -41.96 -31.99 18.55
N ASN A 10 -41.08 -31.03 18.24
CA ASN A 10 -40.29 -31.03 17.00
C ASN A 10 -38.92 -31.65 17.23
N ASN A 11 -38.82 -32.92 16.83
CA ASN A 11 -37.59 -33.71 16.77
C ASN A 11 -36.82 -33.30 15.49
N VAL A 12 -35.75 -32.50 15.64
CA VAL A 12 -34.88 -32.10 14.54
C VAL A 12 -33.71 -33.07 14.47
N GLU A 13 -33.66 -33.88 13.41
CA GLU A 13 -32.52 -34.74 13.11
C GLU A 13 -31.23 -33.93 12.86
N PRO A 14 -30.06 -34.43 13.30
CA PRO A 14 -28.79 -33.76 13.03
C PRO A 14 -28.40 -33.90 11.56
N ARG A 15 -28.31 -32.76 10.85
CA ARG A 15 -27.74 -32.68 9.51
C ARG A 15 -26.28 -33.14 9.53
N GLN A 16 -26.00 -34.27 8.88
CA GLN A 16 -24.65 -34.70 8.57
C GLN A 16 -24.02 -33.72 7.57
N PHE A 17 -22.99 -33.00 8.01
CA PHE A 17 -22.14 -32.21 7.13
C PHE A 17 -21.17 -33.14 6.40
N ILE A 18 -21.33 -33.24 5.08
CA ILE A 18 -20.36 -33.89 4.20
C ILE A 18 -19.15 -32.94 4.10
N VAL A 19 -18.05 -33.29 4.75
CA VAL A 19 -16.75 -32.66 4.54
C VAL A 19 -16.23 -33.14 3.19
N LEU A 20 -16.36 -32.29 2.17
CA LEU A 20 -15.72 -32.51 0.88
C LEU A 20 -14.24 -32.10 0.98
N ASP A 21 -13.35 -33.08 0.98
CA ASP A 21 -11.91 -32.89 0.82
C ASP A 21 -11.63 -32.12 -0.48
N THR A 22 -11.29 -30.84 -0.32
CA THR A 22 -11.06 -29.85 -1.39
C THR A 22 -9.59 -29.60 -1.82
N PRO A 23 -8.54 -30.35 -1.42
CA PRO A 23 -7.17 -29.95 -1.73
C PRO A 23 -6.77 -30.18 -3.21
N LEU A 24 -7.47 -31.04 -3.95
CA LEU A 24 -7.14 -31.35 -5.36
C LEU A 24 -7.60 -30.28 -6.36
N LEU A 25 -8.73 -29.61 -6.09
CA LEU A 25 -9.27 -28.56 -6.96
C LEU A 25 -8.39 -27.29 -6.97
N ASP A 26 -7.72 -27.00 -5.86
CA ASP A 26 -6.86 -25.81 -5.74
C ASP A 26 -5.54 -25.96 -6.52
N ALA A 27 -4.97 -27.17 -6.59
CA ALA A 27 -3.75 -27.42 -7.35
C ALA A 27 -3.96 -27.29 -8.87
N GLU A 28 -5.10 -27.76 -9.37
CA GLU A 28 -5.45 -27.65 -10.80
C GLU A 28 -5.79 -26.21 -11.19
N ALA A 29 -6.54 -25.48 -10.34
CA ALA A 29 -6.82 -24.06 -10.53
C ALA A 29 -5.51 -23.24 -10.61
N LYS A 30 -4.58 -23.45 -9.67
CA LYS A 30 -3.26 -22.81 -9.69
C LYS A 30 -2.45 -23.15 -10.94
N ARG A 31 -2.54 -24.40 -11.42
CA ARG A 31 -1.88 -24.84 -12.67
C ARG A 31 -2.47 -24.14 -13.90
N ASN A 32 -3.79 -23.97 -13.93
CA ASN A 32 -4.50 -23.33 -15.04
C ASN A 32 -4.23 -21.84 -15.11
N VAL A 33 -4.26 -21.13 -13.97
CA VAL A 33 -3.85 -19.72 -13.88
C VAL A 33 -2.40 -19.57 -14.36
N ARG A 34 -1.48 -20.43 -13.90
CA ARG A 34 -0.08 -20.40 -14.33
C ARG A 34 0.09 -20.61 -15.84
N GLN A 35 -0.58 -21.59 -16.43
CA GLN A 35 -0.50 -21.80 -17.89
C GLN A 35 -1.08 -20.61 -18.67
N HIS A 36 -2.13 -19.99 -18.15
CA HIS A 36 -2.77 -18.85 -18.79
C HIS A 36 -1.85 -17.61 -18.76
N VAL A 37 -1.30 -17.26 -17.60
CA VAL A 37 -0.35 -16.15 -17.42
C VAL A 37 0.85 -16.31 -18.36
N MET A 38 1.41 -17.52 -18.45
CA MET A 38 2.52 -17.79 -19.37
C MET A 38 2.12 -17.60 -20.85
N ARG A 39 0.90 -17.98 -21.24
CA ARG A 39 0.39 -17.76 -22.60
C ARG A 39 0.12 -16.28 -22.90
N ALA A 40 -0.39 -15.52 -21.93
CA ALA A 40 -0.59 -14.08 -22.04
C ALA A 40 0.76 -13.36 -22.21
N HIS A 41 1.74 -13.68 -21.37
CA HIS A 41 3.11 -13.18 -21.48
C HIS A 41 3.74 -13.45 -22.86
N HIS A 42 3.59 -14.67 -23.40
CA HIS A 42 4.09 -14.98 -24.74
C HIS A 42 3.38 -14.19 -25.85
N ARG A 43 2.07 -13.91 -25.71
CA ARG A 43 1.32 -13.08 -26.66
C ARG A 43 1.79 -11.63 -26.62
N GLN A 44 2.01 -11.08 -25.43
CA GLN A 44 2.46 -9.70 -25.26
C GLN A 44 3.89 -9.51 -25.78
N ARG A 45 4.80 -10.43 -25.47
CA ARG A 45 6.17 -10.41 -26.02
C ARG A 45 6.17 -10.40 -27.55
N ARG A 46 5.34 -11.23 -28.19
CA ARG A 46 5.19 -11.24 -29.65
C ARG A 46 4.62 -9.94 -30.22
N ARG A 47 3.76 -9.22 -29.48
CA ARG A 47 3.24 -7.90 -29.88
C ARG A 47 4.34 -6.84 -29.82
N VAL A 48 5.13 -6.81 -28.75
CA VAL A 48 6.27 -5.89 -28.60
C VAL A 48 7.31 -6.14 -29.70
N ASP A 49 7.65 -7.41 -29.96
CA ASP A 49 8.59 -7.78 -31.03
C ASP A 49 8.05 -7.33 -32.42
N ARG A 50 6.74 -7.46 -32.67
CA ARG A 50 6.09 -6.95 -33.90
C ARG A 50 6.08 -5.44 -33.99
N ALA A 51 5.88 -4.73 -32.90
CA ALA A 51 5.90 -3.27 -32.87
C ALA A 51 7.31 -2.73 -33.15
N ASN A 52 8.34 -3.37 -32.57
CA ASN A 52 9.74 -3.02 -32.80
C ASN A 52 10.19 -3.30 -34.24
N LEU A 53 9.67 -4.35 -34.89
CA LEU A 53 9.92 -4.65 -36.30
C LEU A 53 9.28 -3.66 -37.28
N ARG A 54 8.30 -2.85 -36.83
CA ARG A 54 7.60 -1.86 -37.68
C ARG A 54 8.15 -0.44 -37.57
N LEU A 55 9.20 -0.22 -36.76
CA LEU A 55 9.85 1.08 -36.74
C LEU A 55 10.61 1.30 -38.06
N PRO A 56 10.34 2.40 -38.80
CA PRO A 56 11.05 2.70 -40.04
C PRO A 56 12.54 2.87 -39.75
N ILE A 57 13.36 2.17 -40.54
CA ILE A 57 14.81 2.31 -40.55
C ILE A 57 15.15 3.79 -40.73
N GLN A 58 15.70 4.43 -39.71
CA GLN A 58 16.13 5.81 -39.83
C GLN A 58 17.22 5.94 -40.90
N PRO A 59 17.16 6.98 -41.75
CA PRO A 59 18.18 7.19 -42.77
C PRO A 59 19.54 7.47 -42.13
N LYS A 60 20.55 6.71 -42.55
CA LYS A 60 21.96 6.90 -42.19
C LYS A 60 22.39 8.34 -42.47
N VAL A 61 22.58 9.13 -41.41
CA VAL A 61 23.24 10.44 -41.49
C VAL A 61 24.72 10.21 -41.80
N ARG A 62 25.18 10.76 -42.95
CA ARG A 62 26.58 10.78 -43.36
C ARG A 62 27.40 11.62 -42.37
N SER A 63 28.39 10.97 -41.75
CA SER A 63 29.48 11.63 -41.02
C SER A 63 30.33 12.45 -41.99
N LEU A 64 30.37 13.77 -41.78
CA LEU A 64 31.32 14.68 -42.40
C LEU A 64 32.55 14.76 -41.48
N LYS A 65 33.70 14.33 -42.00
CA LYS A 65 35.04 14.56 -41.45
C LYS A 65 35.52 15.97 -41.86
N ALA A 66 36.06 16.71 -40.91
CA ALA A 66 37.05 17.78 -41.07
C ALA A 66 37.56 18.14 -39.67
N ALA A 67 38.75 18.65 -39.43
CA ALA A 67 40.06 18.61 -40.07
C ALA A 67 41.03 19.02 -38.94
N HIS A 68 42.29 18.62 -39.06
CA HIS A 68 43.39 19.00 -38.19
C HIS A 68 43.53 20.52 -38.03
N GLU A 69 43.93 20.97 -36.83
CA GLU A 69 45.18 21.74 -36.63
C GLU A 69 45.46 21.94 -35.13
N ALA A 70 46.70 21.66 -34.75
CA ALA A 70 47.39 22.10 -33.53
C ALA A 70 48.32 23.27 -33.94
N PRO A 71 48.89 24.10 -33.05
CA PRO A 71 49.81 23.72 -31.96
C PRO A 71 49.50 24.53 -30.66
N GLU A 72 50.21 24.51 -29.52
CA GLU A 72 51.64 24.48 -29.26
C GLU A 72 51.86 24.32 -27.73
N THR A 73 53.10 24.08 -27.38
CA THR A 73 53.71 23.69 -26.09
C THR A 73 53.62 24.71 -24.94
N GLY A 74 53.55 24.21 -23.70
CA GLY A 74 53.77 24.99 -22.48
C GLY A 74 54.13 24.10 -21.28
N ASN A 75 55.41 24.11 -20.94
CA ASN A 75 56.13 23.23 -20.02
C ASN A 75 56.41 23.99 -18.71
N ILE A 76 56.00 23.51 -17.52
CA ILE A 76 56.56 23.95 -16.22
C ILE A 76 56.54 22.79 -15.20
N ASP A 77 57.74 22.33 -14.85
CA ASP A 77 58.10 21.57 -13.65
C ASP A 77 57.94 22.42 -12.37
N ALA A 78 57.58 21.81 -11.24
CA ALA A 78 58.36 21.92 -10.01
C ALA A 78 57.78 21.08 -8.86
N THR A 79 58.66 20.23 -8.36
CA THR A 79 58.68 19.50 -7.09
C THR A 79 58.49 20.36 -5.85
N HIS A 80 57.87 19.83 -4.78
CA HIS A 80 58.44 19.90 -3.44
C HIS A 80 57.85 18.85 -2.48
N SER A 81 58.76 18.13 -1.83
CA SER A 81 58.57 17.18 -0.74
C SER A 81 59.27 17.73 0.51
N LEU A 82 58.77 17.40 1.72
CA LEU A 82 59.49 17.16 3.00
C LEU A 82 58.48 17.24 4.18
N ARG A 83 58.23 16.12 4.88
CA ARG A 83 58.81 15.66 6.18
C ARG A 83 58.40 16.48 7.43
N THR A 84 57.54 15.92 8.28
CA THR A 84 57.79 15.30 9.61
C THR A 84 58.35 16.20 10.71
N ALA A 85 57.60 16.32 11.81
CA ALA A 85 58.12 16.36 13.18
C ALA A 85 57.07 15.90 14.21
N VAL A 86 57.56 15.29 15.28
CA VAL A 86 56.90 14.53 16.35
C VAL A 86 57.00 15.33 17.66
N HIS A 87 56.01 15.22 18.57
CA HIS A 87 56.08 15.06 20.05
C HIS A 87 54.91 15.71 20.86
N PRO A 88 54.65 15.31 22.14
CA PRO A 88 53.33 14.85 22.57
C PRO A 88 52.71 15.63 23.75
N GLY A 89 51.45 15.30 24.10
CA GLY A 89 50.98 15.32 25.49
C GLY A 89 49.62 15.97 25.76
N LEU A 90 48.81 15.22 26.52
CA LEU A 90 47.64 15.62 27.35
C LEU A 90 46.31 15.83 26.60
N SER A 91 45.41 14.85 26.62
CA SER A 91 44.43 14.54 27.68
C SER A 91 43.15 15.37 27.57
N GLY A 92 42.08 14.75 27.07
CA GLY A 92 40.73 15.34 27.08
C GLY A 92 39.74 14.54 26.24
N CYS A 93 38.80 13.88 26.91
CA CYS A 93 37.75 13.03 26.37
C CYS A 93 36.89 13.74 25.29
N ASN A 94 36.74 13.13 24.10
CA ASN A 94 35.60 13.38 23.21
C ASN A 94 35.41 12.20 22.23
N ARG A 95 34.26 11.52 22.33
CA ARG A 95 33.82 10.49 21.38
C ARG A 95 33.45 11.15 20.05
N SER A 96 34.35 11.06 19.08
CA SER A 96 34.12 11.43 17.69
C SER A 96 33.36 10.29 16.98
N LEU A 97 32.11 10.56 16.61
CA LEU A 97 31.35 9.76 15.65
C LEU A 97 32.00 9.94 14.27
N LYS A 98 32.62 8.87 13.76
CA LYS A 98 33.15 8.86 12.40
C LYS A 98 31.98 8.77 11.41
N ALA A 99 31.71 9.87 10.72
CA ALA A 99 30.90 9.90 9.51
C ALA A 99 31.63 9.12 8.40
N GLY A 100 30.93 8.16 7.78
CA GLY A 100 31.38 7.47 6.58
C GLY A 100 31.12 8.33 5.32
N PRO A 101 31.71 7.97 4.17
CA PRO A 101 31.67 8.80 2.98
C PRO A 101 30.24 8.86 2.41
N GLU A 102 29.70 10.08 2.42
CA GLU A 102 28.41 10.44 1.88
C GLU A 102 28.39 10.21 0.36
N THR A 103 27.61 9.23 -0.09
CA THR A 103 27.07 9.26 -1.45
C THR A 103 25.91 10.23 -1.44
N SER A 104 26.16 11.43 -1.97
CA SER A 104 25.20 12.50 -2.19
C SER A 104 24.07 12.08 -3.13
N ALA A 105 23.09 11.35 -2.60
CA ALA A 105 21.75 11.34 -3.15
C ALA A 105 21.04 12.59 -2.61
N ILE A 106 20.77 13.55 -3.51
CA ILE A 106 19.94 14.70 -3.20
C ILE A 106 18.56 14.16 -2.78
N ASP A 107 18.23 14.23 -1.49
CA ASP A 107 16.85 14.07 -1.01
C ASP A 107 16.12 15.38 -1.31
N PRO A 108 15.22 15.45 -2.31
CA PRO A 108 14.48 16.67 -2.61
C PRO A 108 13.51 17.08 -1.48
N PHE A 109 13.38 16.26 -0.43
CA PHE A 109 12.47 16.50 0.69
C PHE A 109 13.17 16.78 2.02
N ASN A 110 14.51 16.83 2.03
CA ASN A 110 15.36 17.24 3.16
C ASN A 110 14.77 16.82 4.53
N SER A 111 14.61 15.50 4.70
CA SER A 111 13.86 14.83 5.76
C SER A 111 14.57 14.89 7.13
N LEU A 112 14.95 16.08 7.59
CA LEU A 112 15.50 16.25 8.94
C LEU A 112 14.37 16.04 9.98
N PRO A 113 14.62 15.30 11.07
CA PRO A 113 13.65 15.13 12.14
C PRO A 113 13.42 16.47 12.84
N ALA A 114 12.29 17.11 12.53
CA ALA A 114 11.88 18.35 13.18
C ALA A 114 11.42 18.04 14.62
N PRO A 115 11.83 18.83 15.64
CA PRO A 115 11.34 18.68 17.00
C PRO A 115 9.81 18.87 17.05
N ASN A 116 9.14 17.96 17.76
CA ASN A 116 7.69 17.95 17.99
C ASN A 116 7.30 19.17 18.83
N ASN A 117 7.01 20.33 18.23
CA ASN A 117 6.30 21.47 18.82
C ASN A 117 6.00 22.51 17.73
N GLY A 118 4.74 22.74 17.33
CA GLY A 118 4.29 23.80 16.38
C GLY A 118 4.81 23.68 14.93
N SER A 119 6.08 23.34 14.74
CA SER A 119 6.79 23.16 13.48
C SER A 119 6.17 22.07 12.61
N VAL A 120 5.61 21.00 13.19
CA VAL A 120 4.96 19.93 12.41
C VAL A 120 3.71 20.45 11.69
N GLN A 121 2.91 21.29 12.33
CA GLN A 121 1.74 21.91 11.69
C GLN A 121 2.16 22.89 10.60
N LEU A 122 3.20 23.69 10.84
CA LEU A 122 3.74 24.61 9.84
C LEU A 122 4.32 23.87 8.64
N LEU A 123 5.08 22.80 8.87
CA LEU A 123 5.62 21.93 7.82
C LEU A 123 4.51 21.25 7.04
N LEU A 124 3.48 20.72 7.72
CA LEU A 124 2.33 20.12 7.06
C LEU A 124 1.56 21.15 6.22
N HIS A 125 1.39 22.38 6.73
CA HIS A 125 0.75 23.47 5.99
C HIS A 125 1.55 23.86 4.73
N HIS A 126 2.87 24.03 4.83
CA HIS A 126 3.72 24.29 3.68
C HIS A 126 3.70 23.13 2.68
N TYR A 127 3.72 21.89 3.17
CA TYR A 127 3.63 20.69 2.35
C TYR A 127 2.30 20.64 1.57
N ILE A 128 1.17 20.89 2.25
CA ILE A 128 -0.16 20.97 1.64
C ILE A 128 -0.24 22.10 0.60
N THR A 129 0.32 23.26 0.92
CA THR A 129 0.32 24.42 0.00
C THR A 129 1.15 24.12 -1.24
N ALA A 130 2.34 23.54 -1.08
CA ALA A 130 3.18 23.11 -2.18
C ALA A 130 2.48 22.05 -3.06
N MET A 131 1.84 21.04 -2.46
CA MET A 131 1.07 20.04 -3.22
C MET A 131 -0.03 20.69 -4.08
N LYS A 132 -0.79 21.65 -3.54
CA LYS A 132 -1.83 22.38 -4.29
C LYS A 132 -1.24 23.17 -5.46
N MET A 133 -0.14 23.90 -5.22
CA MET A 133 0.54 24.67 -6.28
C MET A 133 1.08 23.75 -7.38
N HIS A 134 1.71 22.63 -7.00
CA HIS A 134 2.23 21.67 -7.97
C HIS A 134 1.11 20.96 -8.75
N LEU A 135 0.00 20.61 -8.10
CA LEU A 135 -1.15 20.03 -8.79
C LEU A 135 -1.77 21.02 -9.80
N GLY A 136 -1.94 22.28 -9.43
CA GLY A 136 -2.43 23.31 -10.35
C GLY A 136 -1.47 23.56 -11.53
N GLY A 137 -0.16 23.53 -11.28
CA GLY A 137 0.84 23.58 -12.34
C GLY A 137 0.76 22.36 -13.27
N LEU A 138 0.56 21.16 -12.71
CA LEU A 138 0.40 19.93 -13.46
C LEU A 138 -0.87 19.93 -14.33
N GLU A 139 -1.98 20.40 -13.77
CA GLU A 139 -3.24 20.59 -14.50
C GLU A 139 -3.06 21.51 -15.71
N LEU A 140 -2.40 22.65 -15.53
CA LEU A 140 -2.11 23.57 -16.62
C LEU A 140 -1.21 22.93 -17.69
N LEU A 141 -0.20 22.16 -17.29
CA LEU A 141 0.67 21.43 -18.23
C LEU A 141 -0.10 20.39 -19.05
N VAL A 142 -0.94 19.59 -18.40
CA VAL A 142 -1.80 18.58 -19.05
C VAL A 142 -2.76 19.26 -20.04
N LYS A 143 -3.40 20.35 -19.61
CA LYS A 143 -4.32 21.12 -20.45
C LYS A 143 -3.61 21.72 -21.66
N ASN A 144 -2.43 22.31 -21.48
CA ASN A 144 -1.65 22.91 -22.56
C ASN A 144 -1.15 21.86 -23.57
N ARG A 145 -0.99 20.60 -23.14
CA ARG A 145 -0.66 19.47 -24.02
C ARG A 145 -1.88 18.89 -24.74
N GLY A 146 -3.09 19.32 -24.38
CA GLY A 146 -4.34 18.89 -24.99
C GLY A 146 -4.93 17.62 -24.38
N GLY A 147 -4.63 17.33 -23.11
CA GLY A 147 -5.13 16.15 -22.40
C GLY A 147 -4.03 15.18 -21.99
N LEU A 148 -4.36 14.25 -21.09
CA LEU A 148 -3.40 13.25 -20.60
C LEU A 148 -2.97 12.28 -21.71
N GLU A 149 -3.84 12.04 -22.68
CA GLU A 149 -3.62 11.21 -23.87
C GLU A 149 -2.61 11.78 -24.85
N LYS A 150 -2.29 13.06 -24.71
CA LYS A 150 -1.34 13.75 -25.58
C LYS A 150 0.06 13.86 -24.97
N LEU A 151 0.27 13.36 -23.74
CA LEU A 151 1.56 13.46 -23.05
C LEU A 151 2.63 12.51 -23.60
N GLY A 152 2.27 11.53 -24.42
CA GLY A 152 3.21 10.58 -25.03
C GLY A 152 3.72 9.51 -24.05
N TRP A 153 4.93 9.02 -24.29
CA TRP A 153 5.65 8.02 -23.46
C TRP A 153 4.85 6.74 -23.19
N SER A 154 4.08 6.27 -24.17
CA SER A 154 3.32 5.03 -24.06
C SER A 154 2.41 4.99 -22.81
N GLY A 155 1.86 6.13 -22.41
CA GLY A 155 0.99 6.26 -21.24
C GLY A 155 1.71 6.37 -19.89
N MET A 156 3.04 6.22 -19.82
CA MET A 156 3.78 6.29 -18.55
C MET A 156 3.61 7.64 -17.84
N ALA A 157 3.70 8.75 -18.59
CA ALA A 157 3.49 10.09 -18.03
C ALA A 157 2.08 10.24 -17.44
N ALA A 158 1.07 9.74 -18.15
CA ALA A 158 -0.31 9.79 -17.70
C ALA A 158 -0.54 8.95 -16.44
N ARG A 159 0.08 7.76 -16.34
CA ARG A 159 0.03 6.92 -15.13
C ARG A 159 0.69 7.61 -13.94
N LEU A 160 1.89 8.18 -14.12
CA LEU A 160 2.58 8.92 -13.07
C LEU A 160 1.74 10.10 -12.57
N ILE A 161 1.12 10.85 -13.48
CA ILE A 161 0.23 11.96 -13.13
C ILE A 161 -1.01 11.49 -12.38
N SER A 162 -1.65 10.40 -12.82
CA SER A 162 -2.81 9.84 -12.14
C SER A 162 -2.48 9.35 -10.72
N TRP A 163 -1.30 8.77 -10.53
CA TRP A 163 -0.81 8.36 -9.22
C TRP A 163 -0.49 9.56 -8.31
N ILE A 164 0.17 10.61 -8.83
CA ILE A 164 0.43 11.85 -8.10
C ILE A 164 -0.90 12.50 -7.69
N ASP A 165 -1.83 12.64 -8.63
CA ASP A 165 -3.15 13.20 -8.37
C ASP A 165 -3.90 12.40 -7.31
N SER A 166 -3.90 11.06 -7.40
CA SER A 166 -4.50 10.20 -6.35
C SER A 166 -3.86 10.41 -4.98
N SER A 167 -2.53 10.53 -4.92
CA SER A 167 -1.80 10.80 -3.67
C SER A 167 -2.20 12.15 -3.07
N ILE A 168 -2.33 13.18 -3.91
CA ILE A 168 -2.73 14.52 -3.49
C ILE A 168 -4.22 14.56 -3.10
N SER A 169 -5.11 13.90 -3.83
CA SER A 169 -6.52 13.73 -3.47
C SER A 169 -6.70 13.13 -2.09
N ILE A 170 -5.94 12.07 -1.78
CA ILE A 170 -5.91 11.47 -0.45
C ILE A 170 -5.42 12.50 0.57
N ALA A 171 -4.27 13.14 0.32
CA ALA A 171 -3.69 14.09 1.25
C ALA A 171 -4.59 15.30 1.53
N LEU A 172 -5.31 15.79 0.53
CA LEU A 172 -6.19 16.95 0.63
C LEU A 172 -7.63 16.60 1.01
N ASP A 173 -7.97 15.31 1.09
CA ASP A 173 -9.36 14.83 1.22
C ASP A 173 -10.29 15.47 0.16
N ALA A 174 -9.79 15.54 -1.08
CA ALA A 174 -10.44 16.20 -2.21
C ALA A 174 -10.52 15.26 -3.41
N PRO A 175 -11.53 15.37 -4.29
CA PRO A 175 -11.63 14.50 -5.44
C PRO A 175 -10.41 14.65 -6.36
N PRO A 176 -10.05 13.58 -7.10
CA PRO A 176 -9.14 13.65 -8.23
C PRO A 176 -9.42 14.80 -9.17
N VAL A 177 -8.38 15.50 -9.61
CA VAL A 177 -8.51 16.52 -10.67
C VAL A 177 -8.60 15.84 -12.04
N PHE A 178 -7.92 14.71 -12.20
CA PHE A 178 -7.87 13.99 -13.46
C PHE A 178 -8.73 12.72 -13.42
N ASP A 179 -9.51 12.51 -14.48
CA ASP A 179 -10.17 11.23 -14.71
C ASP A 179 -9.14 10.11 -14.85
N LEU A 180 -9.51 8.92 -14.37
CA LEU A 180 -8.67 7.74 -14.58
C LEU A 180 -8.76 7.36 -16.05
N ILE A 181 -7.61 7.21 -16.70
CA ILE A 181 -7.61 6.92 -18.12
C ILE A 181 -7.60 5.41 -18.33
N ASP A 182 -8.59 4.94 -19.07
CA ASP A 182 -8.81 3.53 -19.39
C ASP A 182 -7.87 2.99 -20.47
N TYR A 183 -6.60 3.43 -20.52
CA TYR A 183 -5.65 2.94 -21.55
C TYR A 183 -5.46 1.42 -21.54
N ASP A 184 -5.74 0.76 -20.41
CA ASP A 184 -5.40 -0.63 -20.17
C ASP A 184 -6.64 -1.50 -19.83
N LEU A 185 -7.86 -1.13 -20.22
CA LEU A 185 -9.01 -2.06 -20.01
C LEU A 185 -8.82 -3.37 -20.80
N ASP A 186 -8.17 -3.31 -21.95
CA ASP A 186 -7.87 -4.48 -22.78
C ASP A 186 -6.66 -5.31 -22.29
N ASP A 187 -5.74 -4.70 -21.53
CA ASP A 187 -4.49 -5.32 -21.07
C ASP A 187 -4.49 -5.67 -19.57
N ALA A 188 -5.45 -5.15 -18.79
CA ALA A 188 -5.63 -5.59 -17.41
C ALA A 188 -6.07 -7.05 -17.37
N GLU A 189 -5.40 -7.85 -16.56
CA GLU A 189 -5.79 -9.25 -16.38
C GLU A 189 -7.26 -9.27 -15.91
N PRO A 190 -8.16 -9.94 -16.65
CA PRO A 190 -9.56 -9.87 -16.31
C PRO A 190 -9.77 -10.45 -14.90
N PRO A 191 -10.64 -9.82 -14.09
CA PRO A 191 -11.05 -10.33 -12.79
C PRO A 191 -11.40 -11.84 -12.76
N SER A 192 -11.83 -12.40 -13.88
CA SER A 192 -12.15 -13.83 -14.01
C SER A 192 -10.96 -14.79 -13.81
N LEU A 193 -9.73 -14.31 -13.87
CA LEU A 193 -8.52 -15.12 -13.65
C LEU A 193 -8.05 -15.13 -12.20
N TRP A 194 -8.61 -14.26 -11.36
CA TRP A 194 -8.27 -14.16 -9.94
C TRP A 194 -8.99 -15.22 -9.12
N SER A 195 -8.57 -15.38 -7.86
CA SER A 195 -9.26 -16.29 -6.95
C SER A 195 -10.72 -15.86 -6.81
N GLN A 196 -11.63 -16.80 -6.55
CA GLN A 196 -13.00 -16.44 -6.22
C GLN A 196 -13.05 -15.63 -4.91
N TYR A 197 -14.15 -14.90 -4.70
CA TYR A 197 -14.42 -14.28 -3.41
C TYR A 197 -14.43 -15.34 -2.31
N SER A 198 -13.78 -15.03 -1.17
CA SER A 198 -13.94 -15.86 0.01
C SER A 198 -15.38 -15.77 0.53
N LEU A 199 -15.83 -16.80 1.24
CA LEU A 199 -17.13 -16.77 1.91
C LEU A 199 -17.23 -15.57 2.88
N LEU A 200 -16.13 -15.22 3.55
CA LEU A 200 -16.04 -14.04 4.40
C LEU A 200 -16.33 -12.74 3.64
N ALA A 201 -15.80 -12.60 2.42
CA ALA A 201 -16.01 -11.41 1.60
C ALA A 201 -17.46 -11.28 1.13
N LEU A 202 -18.09 -12.40 0.74
CA LEU A 202 -19.51 -12.41 0.37
C LEU A 202 -20.40 -12.07 1.58
N HIS A 203 -20.11 -12.66 2.74
CA HIS A 203 -20.81 -12.32 3.98
C HIS A 203 -20.68 -10.82 4.32
N TYR A 204 -19.46 -10.28 4.29
CA TYR A 204 -19.23 -8.86 4.55
C TYR A 204 -19.91 -7.95 3.53
N LYS A 205 -20.02 -8.35 2.27
CA LYS A 205 -20.80 -7.61 1.26
C LYS A 205 -22.25 -7.42 1.70
N ASP A 206 -22.90 -8.50 2.10
CA ASP A 206 -24.30 -8.47 2.51
C ASP A 206 -24.45 -7.69 3.83
N THR A 207 -23.58 -7.92 4.82
CA THR A 207 -23.59 -7.19 6.09
C THR A 207 -23.33 -5.69 5.92
N LEU A 208 -22.43 -5.29 5.02
CA LEU A 208 -22.19 -3.87 4.69
C LEU A 208 -23.43 -3.23 4.10
N PHE A 209 -24.11 -3.92 3.17
CA PHE A 209 -25.34 -3.41 2.58
C PHE A 209 -26.44 -3.29 3.63
N ASP A 210 -26.60 -4.27 4.52
CA ASP A 210 -27.62 -4.22 5.57
C ASP A 210 -27.37 -3.06 6.55
N LEU A 211 -26.11 -2.85 6.94
CA LEU A 211 -25.71 -1.78 7.85
C LEU A 211 -25.88 -0.39 7.23
N THR A 212 -25.53 -0.22 5.95
CA THR A 212 -25.37 1.09 5.31
C THR A 212 -26.47 1.45 4.30
N ALA A 213 -27.20 0.47 3.76
CA ALA A 213 -28.05 0.56 2.56
C ALA A 213 -27.35 1.15 1.32
N LEU A 214 -26.03 1.11 1.29
CA LEU A 214 -25.22 1.64 0.20
C LEU A 214 -24.66 0.47 -0.61
N ARG A 215 -25.46 -0.02 -1.57
CA ARG A 215 -25.12 -1.23 -2.36
C ARG A 215 -23.90 -1.00 -3.22
N GLU A 216 -23.80 0.14 -3.88
CA GLU A 216 -22.70 0.45 -4.78
C GLU A 216 -21.37 0.54 -4.01
N GLU A 217 -21.37 1.21 -2.86
CA GLU A 217 -20.21 1.34 -1.99
C GLU A 217 -19.82 0.01 -1.32
N SER A 218 -20.81 -0.81 -0.95
CA SER A 218 -20.57 -2.16 -0.42
C SER A 218 -19.92 -3.06 -1.48
N ASP A 219 -20.43 -3.01 -2.72
CA ASP A 219 -19.89 -3.76 -3.85
C ASP A 219 -18.47 -3.30 -4.20
N GLU A 220 -18.25 -1.98 -4.27
CA GLU A 220 -16.95 -1.37 -4.54
C GLU A 220 -15.93 -1.72 -3.45
N MET A 221 -16.30 -1.63 -2.18
CA MET A 221 -15.42 -1.97 -1.06
C MET A 221 -14.96 -3.44 -1.13
N ILE A 222 -15.87 -4.37 -1.40
CA ILE A 222 -15.57 -5.79 -1.48
C ILE A 222 -14.75 -6.12 -2.74
N TYR A 223 -15.03 -5.44 -3.86
CA TYR A 223 -14.20 -5.52 -5.06
C TYR A 223 -12.77 -5.03 -4.78
N ILE A 224 -12.62 -3.92 -4.07
CA ILE A 224 -11.30 -3.38 -3.71
C ILE A 224 -10.56 -4.33 -2.77
N TYR A 225 -11.21 -4.80 -1.69
CA TYR A 225 -10.64 -5.81 -0.78
C TYR A 225 -10.11 -7.01 -1.56
N TRP A 226 -10.93 -7.52 -2.47
CA TRP A 226 -10.61 -8.68 -3.28
C TRP A 226 -9.44 -8.42 -4.22
N GLY A 227 -9.37 -7.23 -4.83
CA GLY A 227 -8.23 -6.84 -5.66
C GLY A 227 -6.94 -6.65 -4.90
N ILE A 228 -6.98 -6.02 -3.72
CA ILE A 228 -5.81 -5.92 -2.85
C ILE A 228 -5.30 -7.31 -2.48
N LYS A 229 -6.21 -8.22 -2.09
CA LYS A 229 -5.85 -9.60 -1.73
C LYS A 229 -5.13 -10.32 -2.87
N ASN A 230 -5.71 -10.33 -4.07
CA ASN A 230 -5.14 -11.02 -5.22
C ASN A 230 -3.80 -10.42 -5.67
N LEU A 231 -3.70 -9.08 -5.72
CA LEU A 231 -2.44 -8.43 -6.06
C LEU A 231 -1.37 -8.70 -5.00
N PHE A 232 -1.74 -8.72 -3.73
CA PHE A 232 -0.81 -9.02 -2.66
C PHE A 232 -0.29 -10.46 -2.76
N GLU A 233 -1.18 -11.44 -2.96
CA GLU A 233 -0.80 -12.84 -3.19
C GLU A 233 0.11 -12.99 -4.42
N LEU A 234 -0.20 -12.29 -5.51
CA LEU A 234 0.65 -12.25 -6.70
C LEU A 234 2.06 -11.70 -6.38
N LYS A 235 2.15 -10.59 -5.64
CA LYS A 235 3.44 -10.03 -5.19
C LYS A 235 4.25 -11.07 -4.40
N GLN A 236 3.61 -11.81 -3.50
CA GLN A 236 4.26 -12.84 -2.69
C GLN A 236 4.74 -14.03 -3.52
N ILE A 237 3.93 -14.52 -4.46
CA ILE A 237 4.33 -15.61 -5.38
C ILE A 237 5.58 -15.22 -6.16
N VAL A 238 5.64 -13.96 -6.59
CA VAL A 238 6.72 -13.45 -7.45
C VAL A 238 8.01 -13.29 -6.69
N LEU A 239 7.93 -12.76 -5.46
CA LEU A 239 9.04 -12.72 -4.52
C LEU A 239 9.58 -14.12 -4.25
N ALA A 240 8.71 -15.11 -4.04
CA ALA A 240 9.11 -16.49 -3.80
C ALA A 240 9.77 -17.14 -5.01
N GLN A 241 9.28 -16.86 -6.23
CA GLN A 241 9.76 -17.49 -7.46
C GLN A 241 10.98 -16.79 -8.09
N ARG A 242 11.46 -15.66 -7.54
CA ARG A 242 12.48 -14.79 -8.15
C ARG A 242 12.15 -14.42 -9.61
N GLY A 243 10.88 -14.44 -9.97
CA GLY A 243 10.40 -14.14 -11.32
C GLY A 243 10.32 -12.64 -11.56
N ARG A 244 10.43 -12.22 -12.83
CA ARG A 244 10.07 -10.84 -13.22
C ARG A 244 8.56 -10.81 -13.45
N VAL A 245 7.83 -10.05 -12.65
CA VAL A 245 6.47 -9.62 -13.02
C VAL A 245 6.57 -8.51 -14.04
N GLU A 246 5.61 -8.46 -14.95
CA GLU A 246 5.39 -7.29 -15.77
C GLU A 246 4.89 -6.15 -14.87
N ILE A 247 5.84 -5.35 -14.35
CA ILE A 247 5.65 -4.27 -13.35
C ILE A 247 4.52 -3.32 -13.74
N VAL A 248 4.33 -3.10 -15.04
CA VAL A 248 3.36 -2.15 -15.59
C VAL A 248 1.92 -2.52 -15.26
N SER A 249 1.53 -3.79 -15.44
CA SER A 249 0.16 -4.24 -15.17
C SER A 249 -0.16 -4.15 -13.67
N TYR A 250 0.80 -4.54 -12.82
CA TYR A 250 0.66 -4.46 -11.36
C TYR A 250 0.42 -3.03 -10.87
N SER A 251 1.20 -2.06 -11.35
CA SER A 251 1.02 -0.65 -10.96
C SER A 251 -0.33 -0.10 -11.41
N ALA A 252 -0.76 -0.38 -12.64
CA ALA A 252 -2.04 0.08 -13.16
C ALA A 252 -3.23 -0.46 -12.33
N MET A 253 -3.17 -1.72 -11.90
CA MET A 253 -4.20 -2.31 -11.03
C MET A 253 -4.19 -1.66 -9.65
N LEU A 254 -3.03 -1.39 -9.06
CA LEU A 254 -2.94 -0.64 -7.82
C LEU A 254 -3.51 0.79 -7.94
N ASP A 255 -3.25 1.48 -9.04
CA ASP A 255 -3.79 2.83 -9.28
C ASP A 255 -5.33 2.82 -9.35
N ARG A 256 -5.92 1.79 -10.00
CA ARG A 256 -7.38 1.60 -10.03
C ARG A 256 -7.98 1.36 -8.65
N LEU A 257 -7.39 0.46 -7.87
CA LEU A 257 -7.84 0.18 -6.50
C LEU A 257 -7.72 1.43 -5.63
N GLN A 258 -6.63 2.18 -5.78
CA GLN A 258 -6.42 3.44 -5.07
C GLN A 258 -7.47 4.50 -5.45
N ARG A 259 -7.84 4.63 -6.72
CA ARG A 259 -8.95 5.51 -7.14
C ARG A 259 -10.29 5.06 -6.55
N GLY A 260 -10.56 3.77 -6.53
CA GLY A 260 -11.74 3.21 -5.86
C GLY A 260 -11.78 3.57 -4.37
N LEU A 261 -10.65 3.43 -3.67
CA LEU A 261 -10.52 3.83 -2.26
C LEU A 261 -10.77 5.32 -2.05
N VAL A 262 -10.28 6.19 -2.95
CA VAL A 262 -10.54 7.63 -2.87
C VAL A 262 -12.04 7.93 -2.99
N ARG A 263 -12.73 7.31 -3.96
CA ARG A 263 -14.19 7.44 -4.10
C ARG A 263 -14.91 6.97 -2.84
N LEU A 264 -14.49 5.83 -2.29
CA LEU A 264 -15.07 5.24 -1.09
C LEU A 264 -14.87 6.12 0.15
N ILE A 265 -13.70 6.74 0.32
CA ILE A 265 -13.41 7.65 1.44
C ILE A 265 -14.24 8.93 1.36
N GLN A 266 -14.51 9.38 0.12
CA GLN A 266 -15.20 10.63 -0.18
C GLN A 266 -16.69 10.46 -0.39
N SER A 267 -17.22 9.23 -0.29
CA SER A 267 -18.65 8.97 -0.37
C SER A 267 -19.36 9.80 0.69
N LYS A 268 -20.27 10.67 0.27
CA LYS A 268 -21.01 11.53 1.21
C LYS A 268 -22.06 10.66 1.92
N PRO A 269 -22.18 10.75 3.25
CA PRO A 269 -23.28 10.11 3.93
C PRO A 269 -24.61 10.65 3.39
N LEU A 270 -25.62 9.80 3.30
CA LEU A 270 -26.96 10.20 2.92
C LEU A 270 -27.43 11.33 3.86
N THR A 271 -27.86 12.45 3.29
CA THR A 271 -28.43 13.54 4.08
C THR A 271 -29.66 13.05 4.85
N PRO A 272 -29.88 13.51 6.11
CA PRO A 272 -31.10 13.20 6.87
C PRO A 272 -32.37 13.42 6.04
N PRO A 273 -33.45 12.62 6.22
CA PRO A 273 -33.79 11.79 7.38
C PRO A 273 -33.21 10.36 7.39
N PHE A 274 -32.50 9.93 6.34
CA PHE A 274 -31.94 8.57 6.25
C PHE A 274 -30.59 8.40 6.98
N GLY A 275 -30.12 9.45 7.66
CA GLY A 275 -28.72 9.71 7.99
C GLY A 275 -28.20 9.25 9.35
N ASN A 276 -28.72 8.16 9.94
CA ASN A 276 -28.13 7.55 11.15
C ASN A 276 -27.47 6.19 10.88
N ARG A 277 -26.97 6.00 9.66
CA ARG A 277 -26.28 4.76 9.27
C ARG A 277 -24.78 4.95 9.41
N ASP A 278 -24.12 3.92 9.91
CA ASP A 278 -22.69 3.95 10.16
C ASP A 278 -21.91 3.73 8.87
N CYS A 279 -21.76 4.80 8.08
CA CYS A 279 -20.93 4.81 6.87
C CYS A 279 -19.44 5.00 7.19
N SER A 280 -19.05 5.06 8.48
CA SER A 280 -17.64 5.25 8.86
C SER A 280 -16.77 4.09 8.41
N ILE A 281 -17.34 2.87 8.34
CA ILE A 281 -16.65 1.64 7.95
C ILE A 281 -15.98 1.75 6.58
N PHE A 282 -16.64 2.40 5.62
CA PHE A 282 -16.09 2.65 4.28
C PHE A 282 -14.83 3.52 4.33
N ARG A 283 -14.85 4.58 5.14
CA ARG A 283 -13.70 5.50 5.30
C ARG A 283 -12.58 4.86 6.12
N LEU A 284 -12.93 4.13 7.18
CA LEU A 284 -12.00 3.38 8.02
C LEU A 284 -11.23 2.33 7.20
N PHE A 285 -11.96 1.49 6.46
CA PHE A 285 -11.35 0.54 5.51
C PHE A 285 -10.54 1.27 4.45
N GLY A 286 -11.10 2.34 3.88
CA GLY A 286 -10.47 3.17 2.88
C GLY A 286 -9.06 3.62 3.26
N TYR A 287 -8.94 4.26 4.42
CA TYR A 287 -7.66 4.74 4.93
C TYR A 287 -6.70 3.60 5.31
N ALA A 288 -7.19 2.53 5.95
CA ALA A 288 -6.37 1.36 6.29
C ALA A 288 -5.81 0.67 5.03
N ALA A 289 -6.60 0.56 3.97
CA ALA A 289 -6.20 0.01 2.69
C ALA A 289 -5.19 0.89 1.95
N ILE A 290 -5.31 2.22 2.03
CA ILE A 290 -4.27 3.13 1.52
C ILE A 290 -2.96 2.91 2.28
N ILE A 291 -2.99 2.85 3.62
CA ILE A 291 -1.79 2.55 4.41
C ILE A 291 -1.18 1.24 3.94
N HIS A 292 -1.99 0.19 3.78
CA HIS A 292 -1.53 -1.11 3.31
C HIS A 292 -0.87 -1.04 1.93
N ILE A 293 -1.52 -0.41 0.94
CA ILE A 293 -1.00 -0.27 -0.42
C ILE A 293 0.33 0.48 -0.41
N TYR A 294 0.41 1.65 0.23
CA TYR A 294 1.65 2.42 0.21
C TYR A 294 2.77 1.72 0.98
N PHE A 295 2.45 1.16 2.14
CA PHE A 295 3.46 0.63 3.05
C PHE A 295 3.98 -0.76 2.64
N PHE A 296 3.09 -1.66 2.22
CA PHE A 296 3.44 -3.06 1.94
C PHE A 296 3.41 -3.42 0.45
N MET A 297 2.66 -2.70 -0.37
CA MET A 297 2.57 -3.01 -1.82
C MET A 297 3.51 -2.14 -2.64
N ARG A 298 3.65 -0.85 -2.28
CA ARG A 298 4.55 0.13 -2.89
C ARG A 298 5.78 0.46 -2.03
N ASP A 299 6.01 -0.24 -0.93
CA ASP A 299 7.26 -0.19 -0.17
C ASP A 299 7.73 1.25 0.19
N PHE A 300 6.78 2.13 0.51
CA PHE A 300 7.10 3.53 0.84
C PHE A 300 7.95 3.65 2.12
N PRO A 301 8.86 4.64 2.19
CA PRO A 301 9.62 4.92 3.40
C PRO A 301 8.70 5.19 4.60
N ARG A 302 9.14 4.76 5.78
CA ARG A 302 8.35 4.87 7.02
C ARG A 302 8.54 6.22 7.67
N GLY A 303 7.58 6.60 8.51
CA GLY A 303 7.65 7.84 9.29
C GLY A 303 7.56 9.10 8.44
N ILE A 304 7.21 8.98 7.16
CA ILE A 304 6.87 10.15 6.35
C ILE A 304 5.56 10.77 6.87
N PRO A 305 5.42 12.12 6.83
CA PRO A 305 4.23 12.80 7.33
C PRO A 305 2.91 12.30 6.75
N PHE A 306 2.94 11.75 5.52
CA PHE A 306 1.78 11.16 4.86
C PHE A 306 1.13 10.05 5.69
N PHE A 307 1.90 9.10 6.25
CA PHE A 307 1.32 8.04 7.08
C PHE A 307 0.80 8.56 8.42
N HIS A 308 1.47 9.54 9.03
CA HIS A 308 0.99 10.16 10.27
C HIS A 308 -0.37 10.83 10.08
N MET A 309 -0.56 11.50 8.94
CA MET A 309 -1.84 12.07 8.55
C MET A 309 -2.90 10.98 8.38
N LEU A 310 -2.63 9.91 7.63
CA LEU A 310 -3.58 8.81 7.42
C LEU A 310 -3.98 8.14 8.74
N THR A 311 -3.00 7.76 9.57
CA THR A 311 -3.23 7.17 10.89
C THR A 311 -4.03 8.11 11.81
N SER A 312 -3.79 9.43 11.75
CA SER A 312 -4.57 10.41 12.51
C SER A 312 -6.03 10.44 12.06
N ARG A 313 -6.30 10.32 10.76
CA ARG A 313 -7.67 10.25 10.23
C ARG A 313 -8.37 8.95 10.62
N VAL A 314 -7.68 7.80 10.57
CA VAL A 314 -8.22 6.52 11.06
C VAL A 314 -8.61 6.67 12.54
N ARG A 315 -7.73 7.23 13.36
CA ARG A 315 -7.99 7.46 14.79
C ARG A 315 -9.21 8.36 15.01
N GLN A 316 -9.27 9.52 14.35
CA GLN A 316 -10.40 10.44 14.48
C GLN A 316 -11.72 9.77 14.09
N LEU A 317 -11.73 8.95 13.04
CA LEU A 317 -12.91 8.20 12.64
C LEU A 317 -13.28 7.16 13.70
N LEU A 318 -12.33 6.38 14.23
CA LEU A 318 -12.60 5.42 15.30
C LEU A 318 -13.14 6.09 16.56
N GLU A 319 -12.64 7.28 16.93
CA GLU A 319 -13.10 8.03 18.12
C GLU A 319 -14.55 8.52 18.01
N ILE A 320 -15.08 8.70 16.79
CA ILE A 320 -16.47 9.13 16.57
C ILE A 320 -17.41 8.02 16.12
N SER A 321 -16.91 6.80 15.89
CA SER A 321 -17.68 5.66 15.38
C SER A 321 -18.11 4.72 16.51
N ASP A 322 -19.14 3.91 16.28
CA ASP A 322 -19.56 2.86 17.21
C ASP A 322 -18.68 1.62 17.01
N VAL A 323 -17.44 1.70 17.49
CA VAL A 323 -16.42 0.66 17.32
C VAL A 323 -16.89 -0.72 17.81
N PRO A 324 -17.53 -0.87 18.99
CA PRO A 324 -18.05 -2.16 19.44
C PRO A 324 -19.06 -2.77 18.44
N LYS A 325 -19.99 -1.96 17.93
CA LYS A 325 -20.95 -2.42 16.92
C LYS A 325 -20.25 -2.84 15.63
N LEU A 326 -19.27 -2.08 15.15
CA LEU A 326 -18.51 -2.44 13.96
C LEU A 326 -17.67 -3.72 14.17
N GLN A 327 -17.09 -3.91 15.36
CA GLN A 327 -16.34 -5.11 15.71
C GLN A 327 -17.23 -6.36 15.78
N GLU A 328 -18.46 -6.22 16.27
CA GLU A 328 -19.45 -7.32 16.27
C GLU A 328 -19.74 -7.81 14.84
N HIS A 329 -19.93 -6.88 13.90
CA HIS A 329 -20.29 -7.21 12.52
C HIS A 329 -19.06 -7.61 11.67
N PHE A 330 -17.89 -7.01 11.93
CA PHE A 330 -16.69 -7.16 11.12
C PHE A 330 -15.42 -7.38 11.95
N PRO A 331 -15.32 -8.46 12.75
CA PRO A 331 -14.23 -8.60 13.72
C PRO A 331 -12.84 -8.69 13.06
N GLN A 332 -12.70 -9.43 11.96
CA GLN A 332 -11.44 -9.53 11.21
C GLN A 332 -11.07 -8.18 10.57
N MET A 333 -12.04 -7.50 9.95
CA MET A 333 -11.80 -6.23 9.29
C MET A 333 -11.42 -5.13 10.28
N MET A 334 -12.13 -5.02 11.39
CA MET A 334 -11.86 -4.02 12.42
C MET A 334 -10.51 -4.24 13.09
N LEU A 335 -10.18 -5.49 13.44
CA LEU A 335 -8.85 -5.83 13.94
C LEU A 335 -7.76 -5.42 12.93
N TRP A 336 -7.97 -5.71 11.65
CA TRP A 336 -7.04 -5.33 10.59
C TRP A 336 -6.93 -3.81 10.39
N ILE A 337 -8.04 -3.06 10.45
CA ILE A 337 -8.07 -1.59 10.35
C ILE A 337 -7.25 -0.95 11.47
N VAL A 338 -7.50 -1.35 12.72
CA VAL A 338 -6.78 -0.84 13.89
C VAL A 338 -5.29 -1.19 13.78
N MET A 339 -4.97 -2.41 13.36
CA MET A 339 -3.59 -2.84 13.11
C MET A 339 -2.91 -1.99 12.02
N MET A 340 -3.57 -1.72 10.89
CA MET A 340 -3.01 -0.86 9.84
C MET A 340 -2.80 0.57 10.34
N GLY A 341 -3.70 1.11 11.16
CA GLY A 341 -3.53 2.41 11.80
C GLY A 341 -2.26 2.46 12.65
N GLY A 342 -2.02 1.45 13.48
CA GLY A 342 -0.81 1.32 14.30
C GLY A 342 0.47 1.12 13.50
N LEU A 343 0.45 0.23 12.50
CA LEU A 343 1.59 -0.05 11.62
C LEU A 343 1.98 1.15 10.75
N GLY A 344 0.99 1.88 10.20
CA GLY A 344 1.23 3.14 9.50
C GLY A 344 1.71 4.25 10.45
N GLY A 345 1.31 4.17 11.71
CA GLY A 345 1.65 5.11 12.76
C GLY A 345 2.96 4.85 13.48
N ILE A 346 3.82 3.92 13.03
CA ILE A 346 5.10 3.64 13.69
C ILE A 346 5.92 4.92 13.82
N ARG A 347 6.37 5.23 15.05
CA ARG A 347 7.05 6.50 15.45
C ARG A 347 6.19 7.75 15.43
N SER A 348 4.87 7.61 15.26
CA SER A 348 3.93 8.70 15.48
C SER A 348 3.39 8.67 16.92
N PRO A 349 2.88 9.80 17.44
CA PRO A 349 2.19 9.82 18.74
C PRO A 349 0.97 8.90 18.83
N ASN A 350 0.45 8.42 17.70
CA ASN A 350 -0.72 7.56 17.66
C ASN A 350 -0.38 6.06 17.80
N SER A 351 0.89 5.62 17.66
CA SER A 351 1.22 4.18 17.63
C SER A 351 0.75 3.48 18.90
N GLN A 352 1.03 4.07 20.06
CA GLN A 352 0.67 3.51 21.35
C GLN A 352 -0.85 3.44 21.55
N TRP A 353 -1.61 4.42 21.05
CA TRP A 353 -3.07 4.40 21.11
C TRP A 353 -3.63 3.22 20.31
N PHE A 354 -3.13 3.00 19.10
CA PHE A 354 -3.51 1.84 18.29
C PHE A 354 -3.05 0.52 18.93
N ALA A 355 -1.86 0.48 19.53
CA ALA A 355 -1.35 -0.71 20.19
C ALA A 355 -2.25 -1.14 21.35
N THR A 356 -2.73 -0.20 22.17
CA THR A 356 -3.72 -0.46 23.22
C THR A 356 -5.04 -0.98 22.64
N LEU A 357 -5.52 -0.42 21.54
CA LEU A 357 -6.77 -0.86 20.91
C LEU A 357 -6.65 -2.26 20.27
N VAL A 358 -5.50 -2.59 19.66
CA VAL A 358 -5.21 -3.95 19.18
C VAL A 358 -5.12 -4.92 20.35
N ALA A 359 -4.44 -4.54 21.45
CA ALA A 359 -4.33 -5.36 22.65
C ALA A 359 -5.71 -5.71 23.23
N GLY A 360 -6.58 -4.71 23.42
CA GLY A 360 -7.95 -4.92 23.89
C GLY A 360 -8.78 -5.81 22.94
N SER A 361 -8.69 -5.56 21.63
CA SER A 361 -9.36 -6.40 20.62
C SER A 361 -8.86 -7.85 20.65
N CYS A 362 -7.56 -8.05 20.88
CA CYS A 362 -6.99 -9.39 21.01
C CYS A 362 -7.48 -10.08 22.28
N ASP A 363 -7.57 -9.37 23.41
CA ASP A 363 -8.03 -9.95 24.68
C ASP A 363 -9.51 -10.36 24.60
N GLU A 364 -10.36 -9.53 23.98
CA GLU A 364 -11.78 -9.83 23.73
C GLU A 364 -11.95 -11.07 22.83
N LEU A 365 -11.13 -11.17 21.78
CA LEU A 365 -11.11 -12.30 20.85
C LEU A 365 -10.28 -13.50 21.37
N LYS A 366 -9.71 -13.40 22.57
CA LYS A 366 -8.83 -14.41 23.21
C LYS A 366 -7.62 -14.79 22.36
N LEU A 367 -7.07 -13.84 21.62
CA LEU A 367 -5.90 -14.00 20.74
C LEU A 367 -4.58 -13.82 21.51
N ASN A 368 -3.81 -14.90 21.58
CA ASN A 368 -2.56 -15.02 22.30
C ASN A 368 -1.37 -14.96 21.35
N GLY A 369 -1.08 -13.75 20.86
CA GLY A 369 0.12 -13.48 20.08
C GLY A 369 -0.07 -13.49 18.57
N GLY A 370 1.03 -13.34 17.83
CA GLY A 370 1.00 -13.04 16.40
C GLY A 370 0.50 -14.18 15.53
N ASN A 371 0.65 -15.44 15.97
CA ASN A 371 0.19 -16.61 15.22
C ASN A 371 -1.34 -16.73 15.26
N GLU A 372 -1.98 -16.43 16.40
CA GLU A 372 -3.44 -16.44 16.52
C GLU A 372 -4.06 -15.28 15.76
N VAL A 373 -3.46 -14.08 15.83
CA VAL A 373 -3.86 -12.94 14.99
C VAL A 373 -3.73 -13.27 13.49
N SER A 374 -2.62 -13.90 13.10
CA SER A 374 -2.41 -14.38 11.73
C SER A 374 -3.49 -15.35 11.28
N SER A 375 -3.84 -16.32 12.14
CA SER A 375 -4.89 -17.29 11.86
C SER A 375 -6.26 -16.61 11.73
N MET A 376 -6.60 -15.67 12.63
CA MET A 376 -7.85 -14.91 12.59
C MET A 376 -7.98 -14.08 11.30
N LEU A 377 -6.88 -13.50 10.84
CA LEU A 377 -6.83 -12.64 9.66
C LEU A 377 -6.46 -13.39 8.37
N LYS A 378 -6.32 -14.71 8.40
CA LYS A 378 -5.87 -15.51 7.23
C LYS A 378 -6.75 -15.25 6.00
N ASP A 379 -8.05 -15.14 6.20
CA ASP A 379 -9.00 -14.85 5.14
C ASP A 379 -9.20 -13.34 4.88
N PHE A 380 -8.58 -12.47 5.70
CA PHE A 380 -8.71 -11.02 5.63
C PHE A 380 -7.36 -10.29 5.58
N LEU A 381 -6.81 -10.15 4.38
CA LEU A 381 -5.62 -9.33 4.06
C LEU A 381 -4.41 -9.55 5.00
N TRP A 382 -4.26 -10.74 5.62
CA TRP A 382 -3.07 -11.04 6.41
C TRP A 382 -1.82 -11.12 5.53
N SER A 383 -0.71 -10.65 6.10
CA SER A 383 0.61 -10.80 5.51
C SER A 383 1.64 -11.05 6.61
N ASP A 384 2.56 -11.98 6.36
CA ASP A 384 3.70 -12.19 7.26
C ASP A 384 4.66 -10.99 7.30
N LEU A 385 4.58 -10.09 6.31
CA LEU A 385 5.29 -8.81 6.36
C LEU A 385 4.86 -7.95 7.56
N TYR A 386 3.65 -8.16 8.08
CA TYR A 386 3.17 -7.47 9.28
C TYR A 386 3.95 -7.86 10.52
N ARG A 387 4.66 -9.00 10.51
CA ARG A 387 5.53 -9.48 11.61
C ARG A 387 7.02 -9.37 11.27
N SER A 388 7.37 -8.56 10.28
CA SER A 388 8.76 -8.32 9.91
C SER A 388 9.53 -7.61 11.04
N PRO A 389 10.87 -7.66 11.06
CA PRO A 389 11.68 -6.95 12.07
C PRO A 389 11.38 -5.44 12.16
N VAL A 390 10.90 -4.91 11.05
CA VAL A 390 10.47 -3.54 10.80
C VAL A 390 9.26 -3.12 11.64
N THR A 391 8.30 -4.02 11.84
CA THR A 391 7.06 -3.78 12.57
C THR A 391 7.16 -4.23 14.02
N ARG A 392 8.32 -4.79 14.42
CA ARG A 392 8.59 -5.31 15.76
C ARG A 392 8.19 -4.34 16.86
N GLY A 393 8.60 -3.07 16.75
CA GLY A 393 8.33 -2.06 17.78
C GLY A 393 6.83 -1.88 18.06
N PHE A 394 6.00 -1.92 17.01
CA PHE A 394 4.54 -1.86 17.20
C PHE A 394 4.02 -3.08 17.96
N TRP A 395 4.49 -4.28 17.63
CA TRP A 395 4.05 -5.48 18.35
C TRP A 395 4.59 -5.58 19.78
N GLU A 396 5.76 -5.00 20.06
CA GLU A 396 6.26 -4.84 21.43
C GLU A 396 5.36 -3.90 22.25
N GLU A 397 4.87 -2.81 21.65
CA GLU A 397 3.86 -1.94 22.26
C GLU A 397 2.55 -2.70 22.54
N VAL A 398 2.08 -3.54 21.60
CA VAL A 398 0.89 -4.39 21.80
C VAL A 398 1.08 -5.39 22.94
N ALA A 399 2.20 -6.11 22.98
CA ALA A 399 2.51 -7.05 24.07
C ALA A 399 2.55 -6.36 25.43
N THR A 400 3.18 -5.18 25.47
CA THR A 400 3.25 -4.35 26.68
C THR A 400 1.84 -3.95 27.14
N ALA A 401 0.97 -3.55 26.22
CA ALA A 401 -0.42 -3.20 26.52
C ALA A 401 -1.26 -4.40 27.01
N GLN A 402 -0.96 -5.63 26.58
CA GLN A 402 -1.57 -6.86 27.12
C GLN A 402 -0.98 -7.32 28.47
N GLY A 403 -0.02 -6.58 29.03
CA GLY A 403 0.69 -6.99 30.25
C GLY A 403 1.59 -8.22 30.06
N ARG A 404 1.99 -8.51 28.82
CA ARG A 404 2.85 -9.66 28.49
C ARG A 404 4.30 -9.23 28.43
N HIS A 405 5.12 -9.82 29.29
CA HIS A 405 6.57 -9.67 29.23
C HIS A 405 7.14 -10.63 28.17
N GLY A 406 7.08 -10.21 26.90
CA GLY A 406 7.65 -10.96 25.78
C GLY A 406 7.25 -10.34 24.44
N ALA A 407 8.19 -10.26 23.50
CA ALA A 407 7.89 -9.77 22.16
C ALA A 407 6.99 -10.78 21.42
N TYR A 408 6.01 -10.30 20.67
CA TYR A 408 5.37 -11.11 19.64
C TYR A 408 6.44 -11.72 18.73
N GLU A 409 6.29 -12.99 18.37
CA GLU A 409 7.22 -13.66 17.46
C GLU A 409 7.30 -12.92 16.12
N THR A 410 8.43 -12.24 15.90
CA THR A 410 8.75 -11.68 14.59
C THR A 410 9.26 -12.77 13.68
N ILE A 411 8.72 -12.87 12.47
CA ILE A 411 9.27 -13.77 11.46
C ILE A 411 10.54 -13.15 10.91
N GLN A 412 11.64 -13.91 10.93
CA GLN A 412 12.81 -13.56 10.12
C GLN A 412 12.43 -13.74 8.66
N LEU A 413 12.23 -12.63 7.96
CA LEU A 413 12.07 -12.67 6.51
C LEU A 413 13.42 -13.00 5.89
N PRO A 414 13.45 -13.80 4.81
CA PRO A 414 14.67 -14.06 4.06
C PRO A 414 15.35 -12.76 3.62
N ASP A 415 16.69 -12.67 3.74
CA ASP A 415 17.47 -11.46 3.42
C ASP A 415 17.27 -10.94 1.98
N ASN A 416 16.80 -11.80 1.07
CA ASN A 416 16.51 -11.44 -0.32
C ASN A 416 15.14 -10.78 -0.52
N VAL A 417 14.28 -10.72 0.50
CA VAL A 417 13.05 -9.91 0.49
C VAL A 417 13.42 -8.48 0.90
N SER A 418 14.24 -7.83 0.08
CA SER A 418 14.36 -6.39 0.18
C SER A 418 13.02 -5.79 -0.23
N MET A 419 12.38 -5.05 0.67
CA MET A 419 11.17 -4.29 0.32
C MET A 419 11.44 -3.31 -0.84
N ALA A 420 12.68 -3.00 -1.19
CA ALA A 420 12.99 -2.08 -2.30
C ALA A 420 12.82 -2.65 -3.73
N THR A 421 12.43 -3.92 -3.90
CA THR A 421 12.64 -4.62 -5.19
C THR A 421 11.61 -4.28 -6.29
N PHE A 422 10.47 -3.64 -5.99
CA PHE A 422 9.40 -3.42 -6.98
C PHE A 422 9.25 -2.00 -7.55
N ASN A 423 9.94 -0.99 -7.01
CA ASN A 423 9.75 0.40 -7.42
C ASN A 423 10.88 1.01 -8.26
N ILE A 424 11.85 0.21 -8.70
CA ILE A 424 12.83 0.73 -9.65
C ILE A 424 12.18 0.68 -11.03
N PRO A 425 11.84 1.81 -11.66
CA PRO A 425 11.47 1.80 -13.08
C PRO A 425 12.70 1.28 -13.85
N THR A 426 12.58 0.08 -14.42
CA THR A 426 13.60 -0.49 -15.32
C THR A 426 13.53 0.14 -16.69
#